data_AF-A0A2V8YKC3-F1
#
_entry.id   AF-A0A2V8YKC3-F1
#
_cell.length_a   1.000
_cell.length_b   1.000
_cell.length_c   1.000
_cell.angle_alpha   90.00
_cell.angle_beta   90.00
_cell.angle_gamma   90.00
#
_symmetry.space_group_name_H-M   'P 1'
#
loop_
_entity.id
_entity.type
_entity.pdbx_description
1 polymer ?
#
loop_
_entity_poly.entity_id
_entity_poly.type
_entity_poly.pdbx_seq_one_letter_code
_entity_poly.pdbx_strand_id
1 'polypeptide(L)'
;MPAPTNSFRGFRAIGIFLLFGAVMASLAGVTLVWRGSRLDRLWALNPRAYVQLAPYGKAAGMAFLLLAATLVSAGVGWFRRRFWGWALAVTIVTIQVVGSLMNAILGSAFKGVIGLILAGILLYFLLRLQVRGFFANAARPKVPR
;
A
#
# COMPACT_ATOMS: atom_id res chain seq x y z
N MET A 1 -27.95 -21.49 -8.46
CA MET A 1 -27.24 -20.59 -7.52
C MET A 1 -25.82 -20.36 -8.06
N PRO A 2 -25.44 -19.16 -8.52
CA PRO A 2 -24.08 -18.96 -9.05
C PRO A 2 -23.04 -18.90 -7.92
N ALA A 3 -21.93 -19.61 -8.13
CA ALA A 3 -20.82 -19.76 -7.19
C ALA A 3 -20.07 -18.42 -6.93
N PRO A 4 -19.55 -18.18 -5.71
CA PRO A 4 -18.87 -16.94 -5.37
C PRO A 4 -17.46 -16.87 -6.00
N THR A 5 -17.37 -16.41 -7.25
CA THR A 5 -16.12 -16.19 -8.00
C THR A 5 -15.37 -14.90 -7.60
N ASN A 6 -15.95 -14.09 -6.69
CA ASN A 6 -15.45 -12.74 -6.38
C ASN A 6 -14.20 -12.73 -5.49
N SER A 7 -13.97 -13.79 -4.71
CA SER A 7 -12.81 -13.88 -3.79
C SER A 7 -11.46 -13.84 -4.53
N PHE A 8 -11.36 -14.55 -5.67
CA PHE A 8 -10.09 -14.67 -6.41
C PHE A 8 -9.72 -13.38 -7.17
N ARG A 9 -10.73 -12.66 -7.68
CA ARG A 9 -10.52 -11.36 -8.36
C ARG A 9 -10.09 -10.28 -7.37
N GLY A 10 -10.75 -10.18 -6.21
CA GLY A 10 -10.35 -9.27 -5.14
C GLY A 10 -8.94 -9.55 -4.62
N PHE A 11 -8.59 -10.83 -4.46
CA PHE A 11 -7.25 -11.24 -4.07
C PHE A 11 -6.17 -10.79 -5.08
N ARG A 12 -6.38 -11.00 -6.39
CA ARG A 12 -5.44 -10.53 -7.41
C ARG A 12 -5.36 -9.00 -7.48
N ALA A 13 -6.50 -8.32 -7.36
CA ALA A 13 -6.56 -6.86 -7.38
C ALA A 13 -5.72 -6.23 -6.26
N ILE A 14 -5.77 -6.78 -5.03
CA ILE A 14 -4.95 -6.31 -3.90
C ILE A 14 -3.46 -6.51 -4.18
N GLY A 15 -3.07 -7.69 -4.66
CA GLY A 15 -1.67 -7.96 -4.99
C GLY A 15 -1.12 -7.00 -6.06
N ILE A 16 -1.91 -6.74 -7.11
CA ILE A 16 -1.56 -5.77 -8.16
C ILE A 16 -1.48 -4.36 -7.58
N PHE A 17 -2.43 -3.96 -6.74
CA PHE A 17 -2.44 -2.65 -6.10
C PHE A 17 -1.21 -2.42 -5.21
N LEU A 18 -0.80 -3.42 -4.42
CA LEU A 18 0.42 -3.36 -3.61
C LEU A 18 1.68 -3.20 -4.47
N LEU A 19 1.79 -3.95 -5.57
CA LEU A 19 2.91 -3.84 -6.50
C LEU A 19 2.93 -2.49 -7.23
N PHE A 20 1.76 -2.01 -7.65
CA PHE A 20 1.63 -0.69 -8.24
C PHE A 20 2.05 0.42 -7.26
N GLY A 21 1.60 0.32 -6.01
CA GLY A 21 2.04 1.20 -4.92
C GLY A 21 3.55 1.14 -4.71
N ALA A 22 4.17 -0.05 -4.79
CA ALA A 22 5.61 -0.21 -4.67
C ALA A 22 6.36 0.52 -5.79
N VAL A 23 5.91 0.39 -7.04
CA VAL A 23 6.51 1.09 -8.18
C VAL A 23 6.41 2.60 -8.01
N MET A 24 5.25 3.11 -7.61
CA MET A 24 5.05 4.54 -7.36
C MET A 24 5.92 5.05 -6.20
N ALA A 25 6.00 4.30 -5.10
CA ALA A 25 6.85 4.62 -3.96
C ALA A 25 8.33 4.58 -4.35
N SER A 26 8.77 3.62 -5.17
CA SER A 26 10.13 3.57 -5.71
C SER A 26 10.45 4.79 -6.57
N LEU A 27 9.55 5.18 -7.48
CA LEU A 27 9.74 6.38 -8.31
C LEU A 27 9.86 7.65 -7.47
N ALA A 28 8.97 7.83 -6.49
CA ALA A 28 9.06 8.95 -5.54
C ALA A 28 10.36 8.91 -4.74
N GLY A 29 10.73 7.74 -4.21
CA GLY A 29 11.96 7.55 -3.44
C GLY A 29 13.23 7.88 -4.23
N VAL A 30 13.33 7.33 -5.45
CA VAL A 30 14.47 7.54 -6.35
C VAL A 30 14.60 9.02 -6.73
N THR A 31 13.51 9.70 -7.08
CA THR A 31 13.54 11.13 -7.44
C THR A 31 13.85 12.05 -6.26
N LEU A 32 13.47 11.66 -5.03
CA LEU A 32 13.79 12.40 -3.81
C LEU A 32 15.24 12.21 -3.34
N VAL A 33 15.80 11.01 -3.53
CA VAL A 33 17.21 10.70 -3.21
C VAL A 33 18.16 11.29 -4.25
N TRP A 34 17.84 11.13 -5.54
CA TRP A 34 18.59 11.66 -6.68
C TRP A 34 17.80 12.76 -7.39
N ARG A 35 17.86 13.97 -6.82
CA ARG A 35 17.26 15.18 -7.39
C ARG A 35 18.02 15.64 -8.64
N GLY A 36 17.29 16.21 -9.60
CA GLY A 36 17.82 16.63 -10.90
C GLY A 36 17.77 15.54 -11.97
N SER A 37 17.10 14.41 -11.70
CA SER A 37 16.99 13.30 -12.65
C SER A 37 15.93 13.60 -13.73
N ARG A 38 15.99 12.90 -14.87
CA ARG A 38 14.92 13.00 -15.89
C ARG A 38 13.55 12.56 -15.37
N LEU A 39 13.53 11.75 -14.31
CA LEU A 39 12.31 11.31 -13.62
C LEU A 39 11.65 12.44 -12.83
N ASP A 40 12.34 13.54 -12.57
CA ASP A 40 11.76 14.70 -11.88
C ASP A 40 10.64 15.35 -12.72
N ARG A 41 10.63 15.12 -14.05
CA ARG A 41 9.49 15.50 -14.91
C ARG A 41 8.18 14.85 -14.49
N LEU A 42 8.22 13.69 -13.82
CA LEU A 42 7.01 13.05 -13.29
C LEU A 42 6.35 13.91 -12.20
N TRP A 43 7.12 14.75 -11.50
CA TRP A 43 6.56 15.69 -10.53
C TRP A 43 5.76 16.82 -11.19
N ALA A 44 5.85 17.03 -12.51
CA ALA A 44 4.96 17.96 -13.22
C ALA A 44 3.49 17.52 -13.14
N LEU A 45 3.22 16.23 -12.94
CA LEU A 45 1.88 15.70 -12.72
C LEU A 45 1.35 15.99 -11.29
N ASN A 46 2.25 16.21 -10.33
CA ASN A 46 1.88 16.50 -8.93
C ASN A 46 2.87 17.47 -8.26
N PRO A 47 2.94 18.73 -8.72
CA PRO A 47 3.95 19.69 -8.26
C PRO A 47 3.79 20.06 -6.79
N ARG A 48 2.56 20.00 -6.27
CA ARG A 48 2.27 20.26 -4.85
C ARG A 48 2.93 19.23 -3.93
N ALA A 49 2.90 17.94 -4.31
CA ALA A 49 3.53 16.90 -3.50
C ALA A 49 5.05 17.05 -3.50
N TYR A 50 5.65 17.46 -4.63
CA TYR A 50 7.08 17.75 -4.70
C TYR A 50 7.47 18.87 -3.74
N VAL A 51 6.75 19.99 -3.72
CA VAL A 51 7.06 21.14 -2.83
C VAL A 51 6.98 20.76 -1.34
N GLN A 52 6.07 19.88 -0.96
CA GLN A 52 5.94 19.42 0.44
C GLN A 52 7.04 18.42 0.84
N LEU A 53 7.51 17.60 -0.09
CA LEU A 53 8.50 16.53 0.19
C LEU A 53 9.94 16.98 -0.06
N ALA A 54 10.14 17.98 -0.93
CA ALA A 54 11.44 18.54 -1.26
C ALA A 54 12.23 19.08 -0.05
N PRO A 55 11.63 19.67 0.99
CA PRO A 55 12.37 20.07 2.19
C PRO A 55 13.03 18.89 2.92
N TYR A 56 12.39 17.72 2.88
CA TYR A 56 12.84 16.52 3.60
C TYR A 56 13.91 15.69 2.87
N GLY A 57 14.34 16.12 1.69
CA GLY A 57 15.58 15.61 1.11
C GLY A 57 15.56 14.11 0.80
N LYS A 58 16.72 13.53 1.10
CA LYS A 58 17.00 12.10 1.05
C LYS A 58 16.25 11.32 2.14
N ALA A 59 15.87 11.94 3.26
CA ALA A 59 15.18 11.24 4.36
C ALA A 59 13.78 10.78 3.93
N ALA A 60 13.00 11.68 3.31
CA ALA A 60 11.73 11.29 2.69
C ALA A 60 11.92 10.25 1.57
N GLY A 61 12.96 10.41 0.76
CA GLY A 61 13.29 9.45 -0.31
C GLY A 61 13.59 8.04 0.22
N MET A 62 14.41 7.92 1.26
CA MET A 62 14.71 6.64 1.93
C MET A 62 13.45 6.03 2.56
N ALA A 63 12.60 6.83 3.20
CA ALA A 63 11.33 6.36 3.74
C ALA A 63 10.42 5.77 2.64
N PHE A 64 10.35 6.41 1.46
CA PHE A 64 9.61 5.90 0.31
C PHE A 64 10.22 4.61 -0.26
N LEU A 65 11.55 4.48 -0.30
CA LEU A 65 12.21 3.25 -0.72
C LEU A 65 11.98 2.09 0.26
N LEU A 66 12.03 2.36 1.56
CA LEU A 66 11.68 1.39 2.60
C LEU A 66 10.21 0.95 2.47
N LEU A 67 9.31 1.90 2.23
CA LEU A 67 7.90 1.61 1.97
C LEU A 67 7.74 0.73 0.72
N ALA A 68 8.45 1.04 -0.37
CA ALA A 68 8.44 0.24 -1.59
C ALA A 68 8.91 -1.20 -1.34
N ALA A 69 10.02 -1.40 -0.61
CA ALA A 69 10.50 -2.72 -0.24
C ALA A 69 9.48 -3.49 0.64
N THR A 70 8.80 -2.78 1.54
CA THR A 70 7.76 -3.36 2.40
C THR A 70 6.53 -3.75 1.58
N LEU A 71 6.13 -2.94 0.61
CA LEU A 71 5.03 -3.22 -0.32
C LEU A 71 5.34 -4.41 -1.24
N VAL A 72 6.57 -4.51 -1.76
CA VAL A 72 7.03 -5.70 -2.50
C VAL A 72 6.97 -6.93 -1.61
N SER A 73 7.47 -6.84 -0.37
CA SER A 73 7.43 -7.95 0.59
C SER A 73 5.99 -8.37 0.92
N ALA A 74 5.09 -7.40 1.11
CA ALA A 74 3.67 -7.63 1.32
C ALA A 74 3.03 -8.30 0.10
N GLY A 75 3.31 -7.81 -1.11
CA GLY A 75 2.81 -8.38 -2.37
C GLY A 75 3.31 -9.81 -2.60
N VAL A 76 4.61 -10.06 -2.38
CA VAL A 76 5.19 -11.41 -2.47
C VAL A 76 4.56 -12.34 -1.43
N GLY A 77 4.44 -11.89 -0.19
CA GLY A 77 3.79 -12.64 0.88
C GLY A 77 2.30 -12.90 0.60
N TRP A 78 1.63 -11.95 -0.02
CA TRP A 78 0.25 -12.05 -0.48
C TRP A 78 0.10 -13.13 -1.54
N PHE A 79 0.87 -13.07 -2.64
CA PHE A 79 0.84 -14.09 -3.69
C PHE A 79 1.28 -15.48 -3.20
N ARG A 80 2.23 -15.54 -2.26
CA ARG A 80 2.64 -16.79 -1.58
C ARG A 80 1.64 -17.27 -0.52
N ARG A 81 0.51 -16.58 -0.34
CA ARG A 81 -0.54 -16.89 0.66
C ARG A 81 -0.01 -17.02 2.09
N ARG A 82 1.06 -16.29 2.43
CA ARG A 82 1.72 -16.33 3.73
C ARG A 82 1.08 -15.30 4.66
N PHE A 83 0.80 -15.68 5.91
CA PHE A 83 0.17 -14.80 6.90
C PHE A 83 0.94 -13.49 7.14
N TRP A 84 2.28 -13.53 7.11
CA TRP A 84 3.12 -12.33 7.21
C TRP A 84 2.85 -11.30 6.11
N GLY A 85 2.52 -11.73 4.89
CA GLY A 85 2.16 -10.81 3.80
C GLY A 85 0.81 -10.12 4.03
N TRP A 86 -0.16 -10.84 4.58
CA TRP A 86 -1.44 -10.26 5.01
C TRP A 86 -1.24 -9.26 6.15
N ALA A 87 -0.43 -9.61 7.15
CA ALA A 87 -0.12 -8.71 8.27
C ALA A 87 0.53 -7.41 7.78
N LEU A 88 1.54 -7.49 6.90
CA LEU A 88 2.18 -6.31 6.30
C LEU A 88 1.19 -5.45 5.50
N ALA A 89 0.33 -6.07 4.68
CA ALA A 89 -0.68 -5.35 3.92
C ALA A 89 -1.66 -4.60 4.84
N VAL A 90 -2.14 -5.26 5.91
CA VAL A 90 -3.03 -4.62 6.89
C VAL A 90 -2.33 -3.45 7.58
N THR A 91 -1.09 -3.62 8.03
CA THR A 91 -0.31 -2.56 8.67
C THR A 91 -0.13 -1.36 7.75
N ILE A 92 0.30 -1.57 6.49
CA ILE A 92 0.50 -0.50 5.52
C ILE A 92 -0.81 0.26 5.25
N VAL A 93 -1.90 -0.46 5.01
CA VAL A 93 -3.19 0.17 4.70
C VAL A 93 -3.72 0.94 5.92
N THR A 94 -3.51 0.43 7.13
CA THR A 94 -3.91 1.13 8.37
C THR A 94 -3.15 2.45 8.51
N ILE A 95 -1.83 2.43 8.28
CA ILE A 95 -1.00 3.64 8.30
C ILE A 95 -1.49 4.63 7.23
N GLN A 96 -1.85 4.16 6.02
CA GLN A 96 -2.39 5.03 4.97
C GLN A 96 -3.75 5.66 5.34
N VAL A 97 -4.64 4.91 6.00
CA VAL A 97 -5.92 5.44 6.49
C VAL A 97 -5.69 6.57 7.50
N VAL A 98 -4.77 6.37 8.46
CA VAL A 98 -4.41 7.39 9.45
C VAL A 98 -3.82 8.64 8.77
N GLY A 99 -2.90 8.45 7.82
CA GLY A 99 -2.32 9.56 7.06
C GLY A 99 -3.36 10.33 6.24
N SER A 100 -4.29 9.61 5.61
CA SER A 100 -5.38 10.22 4.83
C SER A 100 -6.35 10.99 5.72
N LEU A 101 -6.64 10.49 6.92
CA LEU A 101 -7.46 11.17 7.92
C LEU A 101 -6.80 12.46 8.41
N MET A 102 -5.52 12.43 8.74
CA MET A 102 -4.76 13.63 9.11
C MET A 102 -4.79 14.66 8.00
N ASN A 103 -4.63 14.24 6.75
CA ASN A 103 -4.63 15.14 5.60
C ASN A 103 -6.01 15.74 5.31
N ALA A 104 -7.09 15.00 5.60
CA ALA A 104 -8.47 15.50 5.53
C ALA A 104 -8.76 16.53 6.64
N ILE A 105 -8.27 16.30 7.86
CA ILE A 105 -8.42 17.22 9.00
C ILE A 105 -7.61 18.51 8.80
N LEU A 106 -6.39 18.41 8.23
CA LEU A 106 -5.48 19.54 7.99
C LEU A 106 -5.84 20.41 6.77
N GLY A 107 -7.05 20.27 6.21
CA GLY A 107 -7.60 21.22 5.24
C GLY A 107 -7.36 20.91 3.75
N SER A 108 -6.78 19.76 3.39
CA SER A 108 -6.68 19.32 1.99
C SER A 108 -7.84 18.38 1.58
N ALA A 109 -9.06 18.82 1.90
CA ALA A 109 -10.27 18.01 2.01
C ALA A 109 -10.53 17.07 0.83
N PHE A 110 -10.43 17.53 -0.42
CA PHE A 110 -10.77 16.69 -1.58
C PHE A 110 -9.83 15.48 -1.78
N LYS A 111 -8.51 15.68 -1.64
CA LYS A 111 -7.54 14.59 -1.86
C LYS A 111 -7.47 13.65 -0.66
N GLY A 112 -7.56 14.19 0.57
CA GLY A 112 -7.59 13.41 1.80
C GLY A 112 -8.82 12.50 1.88
N VAL A 113 -10.01 13.00 1.52
CA VAL A 113 -11.26 12.22 1.54
C VAL A 113 -11.26 11.09 0.52
N ILE A 114 -10.79 11.31 -0.71
CA ILE A 114 -10.68 10.24 -1.71
C ILE A 114 -9.70 9.16 -1.27
N GLY A 115 -8.54 9.56 -0.74
CA GLY A 115 -7.55 8.64 -0.18
C GLY A 115 -8.12 7.82 0.99
N LEU A 116 -8.87 8.47 1.87
CA LEU A 116 -9.52 7.83 3.01
C LEU A 116 -10.58 6.81 2.58
N ILE A 117 -11.41 7.14 1.58
CA ILE A 117 -12.43 6.22 1.05
C ILE A 117 -11.76 5.00 0.41
N LEU A 118 -10.77 5.20 -0.46
CA LEU A 118 -10.07 4.11 -1.13
C LEU A 118 -9.33 3.21 -0.12
N ALA A 119 -8.59 3.80 0.82
CA ALA A 119 -7.86 3.05 1.84
C ALA A 119 -8.82 2.33 2.81
N GLY A 120 -9.95 2.96 3.15
CA GLY A 120 -10.99 2.37 3.99
C GLY A 120 -11.67 1.16 3.35
N ILE A 121 -12.03 1.26 2.06
CA ILE A 121 -12.57 0.12 1.29
C ILE A 121 -11.55 -1.03 1.25
N LEU A 122 -10.29 -0.73 1.01
CA LEU A 122 -9.22 -1.71 0.97
C LEU A 122 -9.01 -2.40 2.34
N LEU A 123 -9.03 -1.62 3.43
CA LEU A 123 -8.91 -2.12 4.79
C LEU A 123 -10.09 -3.02 5.16
N TYR A 124 -11.31 -2.60 4.85
CA TYR A 124 -12.51 -3.39 5.07
C TYR A 124 -12.44 -4.74 4.33
N PHE A 125 -11.94 -4.73 3.09
CA PHE A 125 -11.76 -5.96 2.32
C PHE A 125 -10.68 -6.89 2.92
N LEU A 126 -9.57 -6.33 3.42
CA LEU A 126 -8.50 -7.08 4.08
C LEU A 126 -8.94 -7.72 5.41
N LEU A 127 -9.81 -7.02 6.16
CA LEU A 127 -10.36 -7.46 7.45
C LEU A 127 -11.49 -8.48 7.29
N ARG A 128 -12.03 -8.64 6.08
CA ARG A 128 -13.12 -9.57 5.81
C ARG A 128 -12.70 -10.99 6.23
N LEU A 129 -13.53 -11.63 7.06
CA LEU A 129 -13.28 -12.95 7.67
C LEU A 129 -12.85 -14.03 6.67
N GLN A 130 -13.34 -13.96 5.43
CA GLN A 130 -12.95 -14.89 4.35
C GLN A 130 -11.47 -14.76 3.96
N VAL A 131 -10.94 -13.54 3.88
CA VAL A 131 -9.53 -13.28 3.56
C VAL A 131 -8.67 -13.66 4.76
N ARG A 132 -9.04 -13.18 5.96
CA ARG A 132 -8.33 -13.50 7.20
C ARG A 132 -8.27 -15.01 7.46
N GLY A 133 -9.35 -15.74 7.18
CA GLY A 133 -9.41 -17.20 7.32
C GLY A 133 -8.49 -17.95 6.35
N PHE A 134 -8.36 -17.48 5.10
CA PHE A 134 -7.44 -18.06 4.12
C PHE A 134 -5.97 -17.99 4.57
N PHE A 135 -5.57 -16.90 5.23
CA PHE A 135 -4.21 -16.72 5.75
C PHE A 135 -4.00 -17.32 7.15
N ALA A 136 -5.02 -17.30 8.02
CA ALA A 136 -4.95 -17.87 9.37
C ALA A 136 -4.79 -19.40 9.33
N ASN A 137 -5.42 -20.08 8.37
CA ASN A 137 -5.23 -21.52 8.17
C ASN A 137 -3.81 -21.87 7.71
N ALA A 138 -3.13 -20.98 6.99
CA ALA A 138 -1.73 -21.16 6.58
C ALA A 138 -0.72 -20.93 7.72
N ALA A 139 -1.15 -20.29 8.82
CA ALA A 139 -0.35 -20.07 10.03
C ALA A 139 -0.51 -21.17 11.08
N ARG A 140 -1.47 -22.09 10.92
CA ARG A 140 -1.60 -23.24 11.83
C ARG A 140 -0.41 -24.19 11.62
N PRO A 141 0.34 -24.54 12.67
CA PRO A 141 1.34 -25.60 12.58
C PRO A 141 0.66 -26.90 12.13
N LYS A 142 1.25 -27.61 11.18
CA LYS A 142 0.82 -28.98 10.86
C LYS A 142 1.08 -29.82 12.09
N VAL A 143 0.03 -30.20 12.81
CA VAL A 143 0.13 -31.20 13.88
C VAL A 143 0.55 -32.51 13.22
N PRO A 144 1.73 -33.08 13.54
CA PRO A 144 2.09 -34.40 13.04
C PRO A 144 1.09 -35.41 13.61
N ARG A 145 0.53 -36.24 12.73
CA ARG A 145 -0.26 -37.42 13.12
C ARG A 145 0.66 -38.51 13.64
#